data_AF-A0A7C3LM29-F1
#
_entry.id   AF-A0A7C3LM29-F1
#
_cell.length_a   1.000
_cell.length_b   1.000
_cell.length_c   1.000
_cell.angle_alpha   90.00
_cell.angle_beta   90.00
_cell.angle_gamma   90.00
#
_symmetry.space_group_name_H-M   'P 1'
#
loop_
_entity.id
_entity.type
_entity.pdbx_description
1 polymer ?
#
loop_
_entity_poly.entity_id
_entity_poly.type
_entity_poly.pdbx_seq_one_letter_code
_entity_poly.pdbx_strand_id
1 'polypeptide(L)'
;MILYCYDESGVLTGPVSPALSPSRPFVGGKPNYLRPARSTDKIPPAAEPGKKAVFDGERWSLVEDHRGHAVYSTATGEPRVLDSLGPVPAGYVASPPPSREHVWDGGDWREDEALLLKAVRR
;
A
#
# COMPACT_ATOMS: atom_id res chain seq x y z
N MET A 1 -7.70 5.12 27.03
CA MET A 1 -7.05 5.78 25.88
C MET A 1 -6.55 4.70 24.97
N ILE A 2 -6.80 4.81 23.67
CA ILE A 2 -6.25 3.91 22.64
C ILE A 2 -5.37 4.78 21.75
N LEU A 3 -4.19 4.27 21.40
CA LEU A 3 -3.36 4.85 20.36
C LEU A 3 -3.43 3.93 19.14
N TYR A 4 -3.34 4.53 17.97
CA TYR A 4 -3.28 3.83 16.69
C TYR A 4 -1.87 3.96 16.16
N CYS A 5 -1.18 2.83 16.05
CA CYS A 5 0.18 2.78 15.56
C CYS A 5 0.21 2.66 14.04
N TYR A 6 1.23 3.26 13.44
CA TYR A 6 1.49 3.15 12.01
C TYR A 6 2.95 2.82 11.72
N ASP A 7 3.21 2.24 10.55
CA ASP A 7 4.55 1.88 10.08
C ASP A 7 5.32 3.10 9.52
N GLU A 8 6.50 2.87 8.92
CA GLU A 8 7.32 3.96 8.35
C GLU A 8 6.62 4.70 7.20
N SER A 9 5.71 4.02 6.51
CA SER A 9 4.95 4.53 5.37
C SER A 9 3.61 5.14 5.82
N GLY A 10 3.34 5.21 7.13
CA GLY A 10 2.09 5.74 7.68
C GLY A 10 0.96 4.71 7.76
N VAL A 11 1.18 3.45 7.41
CA VAL A 11 0.11 2.44 7.34
C VAL A 11 -0.31 2.02 8.74
N LEU A 12 -1.62 2.05 9.00
CA LEU A 12 -2.20 1.54 10.24
C LEU A 12 -1.78 0.10 10.48
N THR A 13 -0.99 -0.11 11.53
CA THR A 13 -0.60 -1.43 12.02
C THR A 13 -1.65 -1.98 12.98
N GLY A 14 -2.33 -1.10 13.73
CA GLY A 14 -3.46 -1.46 14.59
C GLY A 14 -3.58 -0.59 15.84
N PRO A 15 -4.63 -0.82 16.64
CA PRO A 15 -4.80 -0.18 17.93
C PRO A 15 -3.88 -0.79 18.99
N VAL A 16 -3.35 0.07 19.87
CA VAL A 16 -2.59 -0.31 21.05
C VAL A 16 -3.13 0.44 22.27
N SER A 17 -3.22 -0.28 23.39
CA SER A 17 -3.47 0.33 24.69
C SER A 17 -2.11 0.67 25.32
N PRO A 18 -1.72 1.95 25.40
CA PRO A 18 -0.41 2.30 25.93
C PRO A 18 -0.32 2.03 27.43
N ALA A 19 0.80 1.46 27.86
CA ALA A 19 1.12 1.30 29.27
C ALA A 19 1.47 2.65 29.91
N LEU A 20 1.28 2.76 31.24
CA LEU A 20 1.80 3.89 32.01
C LEU A 20 3.33 3.86 32.01
N SER A 21 3.95 5.03 32.05
CA SER A 21 5.41 5.16 32.18
C SER A 21 5.88 4.53 33.50
N PRO A 22 6.78 3.52 33.47
CA PRO A 22 7.25 2.87 34.68
C PRO A 22 7.96 3.83 35.64
N SER A 23 8.77 4.75 35.09
CA SER A 23 9.58 5.68 35.86
C SER A 23 8.78 6.86 36.43
N ARG A 24 7.66 7.21 35.79
CA ARG A 24 6.79 8.31 36.22
C ARG A 24 5.35 8.08 35.73
N PRO A 25 4.55 7.26 36.43
CA PRO A 25 3.19 6.90 35.98
C PRO A 25 2.20 8.06 36.04
N PHE A 26 2.45 9.07 36.88
CA PHE A 26 1.59 10.23 37.05
C PHE A 26 2.39 11.54 37.03
N VAL A 27 1.87 12.56 36.34
CA VAL A 27 2.41 13.92 36.30
C VAL A 27 1.27 14.88 36.64
N GLY A 28 1.38 15.61 37.75
CA GLY A 28 0.33 16.57 38.16
C GLY A 28 -1.04 15.91 38.36
N GLY A 29 -1.09 14.67 38.87
CA GLY A 29 -2.33 13.91 39.08
C GLY A 29 -2.93 13.28 37.82
N LYS A 30 -2.32 13.47 36.65
CA LYS A 30 -2.77 12.87 35.38
C LYS A 30 -1.91 11.66 35.00
N PRO A 31 -2.51 10.60 34.43
CA PRO A 31 -1.76 9.44 33.96
C PRO A 31 -0.80 9.82 32.82
N ASN A 32 0.43 9.34 32.91
CA ASN A 32 1.50 9.56 31.94
C ASN A 32 1.78 8.25 31.20
N TYR A 33 1.41 8.20 29.93
CA TYR A 33 1.49 7.00 29.09
C TYR A 33 2.77 6.97 28.25
N LEU A 34 3.28 5.78 28.00
CA LEU A 34 4.32 5.57 27.00
C LEU A 34 3.70 5.76 25.61
N ARG A 35 4.18 6.76 24.87
CA ARG A 35 3.74 7.05 23.50
C ARG A 35 4.83 6.61 22.51
N PRO A 36 4.57 5.58 21.69
CA PRO A 36 5.45 5.25 20.57
C PRO A 36 5.55 6.41 19.59
N ALA A 37 6.72 6.58 18.96
CA ALA A 37 6.98 7.69 18.04
C ALA A 37 5.97 7.75 16.86
N ARG A 38 5.54 6.59 16.36
CA ARG A 38 4.58 6.45 15.25
C ARG A 38 3.20 6.04 15.74
N SER A 39 2.62 6.86 16.61
CA SER A 39 1.29 6.62 17.15
C SER A 39 0.46 7.90 17.25
N THR A 40 -0.84 7.75 17.03
CA THR A 40 -1.80 8.85 17.08
C THR A 40 -3.03 8.44 17.88
N ASP A 41 -3.67 9.39 18.55
CA ASP A 41 -4.96 9.22 19.23
C ASP A 41 -6.15 9.44 18.28
N LYS A 42 -5.88 9.81 17.03
CA LYS A 42 -6.90 9.98 15.99
C LYS A 42 -7.45 8.61 15.59
N ILE A 43 -8.77 8.49 15.62
CA ILE A 43 -9.47 7.27 15.23
C ILE A 43 -9.33 7.10 13.71
N PRO A 44 -8.80 5.96 13.21
CA PRO A 44 -8.74 5.67 11.80
C PRO A 44 -10.15 5.38 11.26
N PRO A 45 -10.43 5.73 9.99
CA PRO A 45 -11.65 5.33 9.31
C PRO A 45 -11.73 3.81 9.19
N ALA A 46 -12.95 3.28 9.15
CA ALA A 46 -13.17 1.87 8.88
C ALA A 46 -12.65 1.52 7.48
N ALA A 47 -11.60 0.72 7.42
CA ALA A 47 -11.04 0.25 6.16
C ALA A 47 -11.91 -0.89 5.60
N GLU A 48 -12.34 -0.76 4.35
CA GLU A 48 -13.00 -1.83 3.61
C GLU A 48 -11.99 -2.93 3.25
N PRO A 49 -12.45 -4.16 2.94
CA PRO A 49 -11.58 -5.20 2.40
C PRO A 49 -10.83 -4.69 1.17
N GLY A 50 -9.50 -4.83 1.17
CA GLY A 50 -8.64 -4.32 0.09
C GLY A 50 -8.24 -2.84 0.21
N LYS A 51 -8.59 -2.16 1.32
CA LYS A 51 -8.09 -0.82 1.65
C LYS A 51 -7.33 -0.83 2.97
N LYS A 52 -6.42 0.12 3.13
CA LYS A 52 -5.70 0.39 4.38
C LYS A 52 -5.80 1.86 4.74
N ALA A 53 -5.91 2.14 6.03
CA ALA A 53 -5.79 3.50 6.53
C ALA A 53 -4.31 3.89 6.61
N VAL A 54 -3.96 5.02 6.01
CA VAL A 54 -2.61 5.60 6.01
C VAL A 54 -2.67 6.96 6.69
N PHE A 55 -1.76 7.21 7.63
CA PHE A 55 -1.64 8.46 8.37
C PHE A 55 -0.61 9.35 7.69
N ASP A 56 -1.02 10.56 7.29
CA ASP A 56 -0.14 11.54 6.63
C ASP A 56 0.64 12.43 7.63
N GLY A 57 0.49 12.18 8.94
CA GLY A 57 1.02 13.01 10.02
C GLY A 57 -0.04 13.90 10.68
N GLU A 58 -1.11 14.23 9.95
CA GLU A 58 -2.23 15.01 10.45
C GLU A 58 -3.54 14.23 10.46
N ARG A 59 -3.84 13.40 9.46
CA ARG A 59 -5.12 12.73 9.28
C ARG A 59 -4.93 11.34 8.70
N TRP A 60 -5.97 10.54 8.87
CA TRP A 60 -6.06 9.22 8.25
C TRP A 60 -6.73 9.34 6.89
N SER A 61 -6.16 8.67 5.90
CA SER A 61 -6.67 8.55 4.54
C SER A 61 -6.80 7.07 4.18
N LEU A 62 -7.86 6.68 3.48
CA LEU A 62 -8.01 5.32 2.98
C LEU A 62 -7.29 5.20 1.63
N VAL A 63 -6.39 4.23 1.54
CA VAL A 63 -5.60 3.93 0.36
C VAL A 63 -5.88 2.50 -0.07
N GLU A 64 -6.02 2.27 -1.37
CA GLU A 64 -6.17 0.92 -1.93
C GLU A 64 -4.90 0.10 -1.68
N ASP A 65 -5.09 -1.13 -1.21
CA ASP A 65 -4.03 -2.08 -0.92
C ASP A 65 -4.03 -3.15 -2.02
N HIS A 66 -3.29 -2.86 -3.09
CA HIS A 66 -3.00 -3.83 -4.14
C HIS A 66 -1.74 -4.67 -3.83
N ARG A 67 -1.23 -4.63 -2.58
CA ARG A 67 -0.02 -5.39 -2.26
C ARG A 67 -0.27 -6.89 -2.36
N GLY A 68 0.72 -7.60 -2.91
CA GLY A 68 0.60 -9.03 -3.20
C GLY A 68 -0.18 -9.36 -4.48
N HIS A 69 -0.76 -8.36 -5.16
CA HIS A 69 -1.28 -8.54 -6.51
C HIS A 69 -0.15 -8.37 -7.56
N ALA A 70 -0.16 -9.23 -8.58
CA ALA A 70 0.72 -9.09 -9.73
C ALA A 70 0.17 -7.99 -10.64
N VAL A 71 0.96 -6.95 -10.85
CA VAL A 71 0.76 -5.94 -11.88
C VAL A 71 1.73 -6.18 -13.02
N TYR A 72 1.37 -5.77 -14.22
CA TYR A 72 2.14 -6.01 -15.43
C TYR A 72 2.62 -4.68 -15.99
N SER A 73 3.90 -4.59 -16.32
CA SER A 73 4.47 -3.40 -16.95
C SER A 73 3.85 -3.21 -18.33
N THR A 74 3.27 -2.04 -18.61
CA THR A 74 2.73 -1.70 -19.94
C THR A 74 3.84 -1.55 -20.99
N ALA A 75 5.08 -1.35 -20.55
CA ALA A 75 6.25 -1.20 -21.42
C ALA A 75 6.89 -2.54 -21.81
N THR A 76 6.85 -3.55 -20.93
CA THR A 76 7.56 -4.82 -21.13
C THR A 76 6.68 -6.07 -21.00
N GLY A 77 5.47 -5.95 -20.49
CA GLY A 77 4.59 -7.08 -20.15
C GLY A 77 5.07 -7.88 -18.93
N GLU A 78 6.14 -7.45 -18.25
CA GLU A 78 6.70 -8.20 -17.13
C GLU A 78 5.82 -8.12 -15.88
N PRO A 79 5.57 -9.26 -15.21
CA PRO A 79 4.87 -9.28 -13.95
C PRO A 79 5.74 -8.69 -12.85
N ARG A 80 5.14 -7.86 -12.01
CA ARG A 80 5.73 -7.23 -10.83
C ARG A 80 4.74 -7.33 -9.69
N VAL A 81 5.19 -7.75 -8.52
CA VAL A 81 4.35 -7.69 -7.32
C VAL A 81 4.45 -6.27 -6.76
N LEU A 82 3.30 -5.66 -6.44
CA LEU A 82 3.31 -4.41 -5.69
C LEU A 82 3.62 -4.70 -4.22
N ASP A 83 4.66 -4.06 -3.72
CA ASP A 83 5.00 -4.04 -2.29
C ASP A 83 4.59 -2.70 -1.62
N SER A 84 4.22 -1.71 -2.44
CA SER A 84 3.79 -0.38 -2.00
C SER A 84 2.27 -0.27 -1.96
N LEU A 85 1.74 0.39 -0.94
CA LEU A 85 0.36 0.88 -0.95
C LEU A 85 0.19 2.03 -1.93
N GLY A 86 -1.02 2.13 -2.48
CA GLY A 86 -1.37 3.19 -3.40
C GLY A 86 -1.93 2.67 -4.71
N PRO A 87 -2.30 3.59 -5.61
CA PRO A 87 -2.74 3.22 -6.94
C PRO A 87 -1.63 2.48 -7.68
N VAL A 88 -2.02 1.67 -8.66
CA VAL A 88 -1.07 1.04 -9.58
C VAL A 88 -0.20 2.14 -10.21
N PRO A 89 1.14 2.04 -10.15
CA PRO A 89 2.02 3.07 -10.70
C PRO A 89 1.76 3.27 -12.19
N ALA A 90 1.91 4.52 -12.66
CA ALA A 90 1.80 4.82 -14.09
C ALA A 90 2.78 3.95 -14.89
N GLY A 91 2.28 3.28 -15.93
CA GLY A 91 3.06 2.29 -16.69
C GLY A 91 2.90 0.85 -16.20
N TYR A 92 2.01 0.59 -15.25
CA TYR A 92 1.60 -0.76 -14.86
C TYR A 92 0.09 -0.92 -14.95
N VAL A 93 -0.36 -2.14 -15.21
CA VAL A 93 -1.78 -2.52 -15.26
C VAL A 93 -2.01 -3.79 -14.45
N ALA A 94 -3.15 -3.90 -13.78
CA ALA A 94 -3.54 -5.12 -13.07
C ALA A 94 -4.02 -6.25 -14.02
N SER A 95 -4.13 -5.97 -15.32
CA SER A 95 -4.56 -6.95 -16.32
C SER A 95 -3.35 -7.70 -16.89
N PRO A 96 -3.34 -9.04 -16.86
CA PRO A 96 -2.27 -9.82 -17.47
C PRO A 96 -2.26 -9.67 -19.01
N PRO A 97 -1.08 -9.58 -19.64
CA PRO A 97 -0.98 -9.69 -21.08
C PRO A 97 -1.40 -11.10 -21.53
N PRO A 98 -2.15 -11.23 -22.64
CA PRO A 98 -2.53 -12.54 -23.19
C PRO A 98 -1.31 -13.40 -23.54
N SER A 99 -0.25 -12.76 -24.02
CA SER A 99 1.02 -13.41 -24.33
C SER A 99 2.19 -12.41 -24.29
N ARG A 100 3.44 -12.90 -24.39
CA ARG A 100 4.65 -12.06 -24.32
C ARG A 100 4.82 -11.16 -25.54
N GLU A 101 4.09 -11.42 -26.61
CA GLU A 101 4.12 -10.66 -27.85
C GLU A 101 3.08 -9.53 -27.87
N HIS A 102 2.33 -9.35 -26.78
CA HIS A 102 1.36 -8.26 -26.65
C HIS A 102 1.99 -7.04 -25.96
N VAL A 103 1.73 -5.87 -26.51
CA VAL A 103 2.09 -4.55 -25.97
C VAL A 103 0.84 -3.79 -25.55
N TRP A 104 0.95 -2.95 -24.54
CA TRP A 104 -0.18 -2.18 -24.04
C TRP A 104 -0.38 -0.92 -24.88
N ASP A 105 -1.55 -0.76 -25.51
CA ASP A 105 -1.89 0.38 -26.39
C ASP A 105 -2.60 1.53 -25.64
N GLY A 106 -2.53 1.53 -24.30
CA GLY A 106 -3.17 2.55 -23.45
C GLY A 106 -4.57 2.20 -22.95
N GLY A 107 -5.17 1.12 -23.44
CA GLY A 107 -6.47 0.64 -22.98
C GLY A 107 -6.68 -0.87 -23.11
N ASP A 108 -5.98 -1.51 -24.05
CA ASP A 108 -6.03 -2.96 -24.23
C ASP A 108 -4.65 -3.49 -24.65
N TRP A 109 -4.47 -4.80 -24.49
CA TRP A 109 -3.29 -5.50 -24.96
C TRP A 109 -3.42 -5.76 -26.47
N ARG A 110 -2.49 -5.23 -27.26
CA ARG A 110 -2.44 -5.45 -28.71
C ARG A 110 -1.23 -6.25 -29.10
N GLU A 111 -1.41 -7.11 -30.08
CA GLU A 111 -0.33 -7.87 -30.71
C GLU A 111 0.66 -6.91 -31.38
N ASP A 112 1.93 -7.05 -31.06
CA ASP A 112 3.01 -6.36 -31.77
C ASP A 112 3.53 -7.28 -32.88
N GLU A 113 3.31 -6.89 -34.15
CA GLU A 113 3.77 -7.66 -35.30
C GLU A 113 5.29 -7.90 -35.29
N ALA A 114 6.10 -6.97 -34.76
CA ALA A 114 7.55 -7.13 -34.71
C ALA A 114 7.97 -8.15 -33.64
N LEU A 115 7.25 -8.25 -32.52
CA LEU A 115 7.44 -9.31 -31.53
C LEU A 115 6.94 -10.67 -32.04
N LEU A 116 5.78 -10.72 -32.70
CA LEU A 116 5.26 -11.93 -33.33
C LEU A 116 6.23 -12.48 -34.39
N LEU A 117 6.79 -11.61 -35.25
CA LEU A 117 7.75 -12.03 -36.27
C LEU A 117 9.05 -12.61 -35.66
N LYS A 118 9.45 -12.13 -34.47
CA LYS A 118 10.60 -12.67 -33.73
C LYS A 118 10.28 -14.01 -33.08
N ALA A 119 9.07 -14.19 -32.56
CA ALA A 119 8.64 -15.45 -31.93
C ALA A 119 8.49 -16.59 -32.95
N VAL A 120 7.98 -16.30 -34.16
CA VAL A 120 7.79 -17.30 -35.24
C VAL A 120 9.12 -17.77 -35.85
N ARG A 121 10.20 -17.01 -35.71
CA ARG A 121 11.53 -17.35 -36.26
C ARG A 121 12.39 -18.21 -35.32
N ARG A 122 11.85 -18.72 -34.22
CA ARG A 122 12.55 -19.59 -33.26
C ARG A 122 12.21 -21.06 -33.49
#